data_AF-A0A3D3ZXJ9-F1
#
_entry.id   AF-A0A3D3ZXJ9-F1
#
_cell.length_a   1.000
_cell.length_b   1.000
_cell.length_c   1.000
_cell.angle_alpha   90.00
_cell.angle_beta   90.00
_cell.angle_gamma   90.00
#
_symmetry.space_group_name_H-M   'P 1'
#
loop_
_entity.id
_entity.type
_entity.pdbx_description
1 polymer ?
#
loop_
_entity_poly.entity_id
_entity_poly.type
_entity_poly.pdbx_seq_one_letter_code
_entity_poly.pdbx_strand_id
1 'polypeptide(L)'
;GMVHLSDLTWEGRGEDVIGDFRKGDIVNAKVTEVDVEKERISLSIKAMDGDPFQDAVGGVKRGTIVTVEVTKIEDGGIEVDYEGAKSFIRRSDLSRDRAEQRPERFGVGDKIDARVTNIDAKTRRLGLSIKAREIAEEKEAVEQFGSSDSGASLGDILGAALNKDDDA
;
A
#
# COMPACT_ATOMS: atom_id res chain seq x y z
N GLY A 1 32.82 -15.69 2.32
CA GLY A 1 31.47 -15.19 1.98
C GLY A 1 31.57 -13.82 1.33
N MET A 2 30.56 -13.41 0.58
CA MET A 2 30.49 -12.11 -0.12
C MET A 2 29.19 -11.41 0.26
N VAL A 3 29.24 -10.09 0.48
CA VAL A 3 28.06 -9.25 0.61
C VAL A 3 27.88 -8.47 -0.69
N HIS A 4 26.70 -8.55 -1.30
CA HIS A 4 26.39 -7.76 -2.50
C HIS A 4 26.04 -6.31 -2.10
N LEU A 5 26.22 -5.34 -3.00
CA LEU A 5 25.86 -3.93 -2.71
C LEU A 5 24.39 -3.79 -2.30
N SER A 6 23.50 -4.56 -2.93
CA SER A 6 22.07 -4.61 -2.60
C SER A 6 21.77 -5.16 -1.19
N ASP A 7 22.75 -5.79 -0.55
CA ASP A 7 22.64 -6.39 0.78
C ASP A 7 23.19 -5.51 1.91
N LEU A 8 23.62 -4.29 1.59
CA LEU A 8 24.09 -3.30 2.56
C LEU A 8 22.97 -2.52 3.22
N THR A 9 21.92 -2.16 2.48
CA THR A 9 20.86 -1.27 2.96
C THR A 9 19.48 -1.67 2.44
N TRP A 10 18.45 -1.39 3.23
CA TRP A 10 17.04 -1.43 2.81
C TRP A 10 16.62 -0.18 2.06
N GLU A 11 17.32 0.94 2.28
CA GLU A 11 17.00 2.25 1.72
C GLU A 11 18.12 2.77 0.81
N GLY A 12 17.76 3.26 -0.39
CA GLY A 12 18.72 3.84 -1.33
C GLY A 12 19.54 2.81 -2.10
N ARG A 13 20.67 3.23 -2.69
CA ARG A 13 21.58 2.34 -3.41
C ARG A 13 22.74 1.92 -2.51
N GLY A 14 23.20 0.68 -2.64
CA GLY A 14 24.37 0.20 -1.90
C GLY A 14 25.66 1.00 -2.18
N GLU A 15 25.73 1.66 -3.33
CA GLU A 15 26.82 2.59 -3.70
C GLU A 15 26.90 3.81 -2.78
N ASP A 16 25.77 4.25 -2.22
CA ASP A 16 25.74 5.43 -1.34
C ASP A 16 26.28 5.08 0.05
N VAL A 17 26.16 3.81 0.47
CA VAL A 17 26.52 3.33 1.81
C VAL A 17 27.85 2.59 1.85
N ILE A 18 28.38 2.16 0.69
CA ILE A 18 29.69 1.47 0.63
C ILE A 18 30.83 2.36 1.16
N GLY A 19 30.69 3.68 1.04
CA GLY A 19 31.68 4.66 1.54
C GLY A 19 31.83 4.66 3.07
N ASP A 20 30.83 4.17 3.79
CA ASP A 20 30.85 4.08 5.25
C ASP A 20 31.65 2.86 5.74
N PHE A 21 31.96 1.91 4.85
CA PHE A 21 32.73 0.71 5.16
C PHE A 21 34.19 0.84 4.71
N ARG A 22 35.12 0.57 5.63
CA ARG A 22 36.56 0.58 5.35
C ARG A 22 37.13 -0.83 5.34
N LYS A 23 38.22 -0.98 4.59
CA LYS A 23 38.97 -2.24 4.56
C LYS A 23 39.54 -2.53 5.96
N GLY A 24 39.11 -3.64 6.55
CA GLY A 24 39.51 -4.06 7.90
C GLY A 24 38.42 -3.92 8.95
N ASP A 25 37.28 -3.31 8.61
CA ASP A 25 36.16 -3.20 9.53
C ASP A 25 35.55 -4.58 9.83
N ILE A 26 35.20 -4.78 11.10
CA ILE A 26 34.46 -5.95 11.56
C ILE A 26 32.98 -5.62 11.45
N VAL A 27 32.28 -6.34 10.58
CA VAL A 27 30.84 -6.17 10.34
C VAL A 27 30.09 -7.45 10.71
N ASN A 28 28.89 -7.28 11.27
CA ASN A 28 27.97 -8.39 11.49
C ASN A 28 27.12 -8.58 10.23
N ALA A 29 27.04 -9.82 9.74
CA ALA A 29 26.23 -10.15 8.57
C ALA A 29 25.57 -11.52 8.77
N LYS A 30 24.35 -11.66 8.25
CA LYS A 30 23.59 -12.90 8.27
C LYS A 30 23.83 -13.68 6.98
N VAL A 31 23.93 -15.01 7.08
CA VAL A 31 24.00 -15.89 5.90
C VAL A 31 22.62 -15.90 5.22
N THR A 32 22.58 -15.50 3.95
CA THR A 32 21.34 -15.50 3.15
C THR A 32 21.26 -16.70 2.22
N GLU A 33 22.37 -17.08 1.59
CA GLU A 33 22.41 -18.17 0.62
C GLU A 33 23.73 -18.94 0.74
N VAL A 34 23.65 -20.26 0.59
CA VAL A 34 24.80 -21.16 0.55
C VAL A 34 24.72 -21.98 -0.72
N ASP A 35 25.63 -21.70 -1.64
CA ASP A 35 25.81 -22.46 -2.88
C ASP A 35 26.98 -23.44 -2.65
N VAL A 36 26.65 -24.69 -2.37
CA VAL A 36 27.62 -25.75 -2.03
C VAL A 36 28.43 -26.16 -3.27
N GLU A 37 27.82 -26.16 -4.46
CA GLU A 37 28.50 -26.56 -5.70
C GLU A 37 29.56 -25.54 -6.11
N LYS A 38 29.33 -24.25 -5.84
CA LYS A 38 30.29 -23.17 -6.14
C LYS A 38 31.12 -22.73 -4.92
N GLU A 39 31.02 -23.44 -3.80
CA GLU A 39 31.67 -23.11 -2.52
C GLU A 39 31.49 -21.63 -2.11
N ARG A 40 30.31 -21.07 -2.38
CA ARG A 40 30.02 -19.64 -2.20
C ARG A 40 28.96 -19.43 -1.14
N ILE A 41 29.26 -18.51 -0.22
CA ILE A 41 28.34 -18.09 0.84
C ILE A 41 27.98 -16.62 0.61
N SER A 42 26.72 -16.33 0.38
CA SER A 42 26.18 -14.98 0.30
C SER A 42 25.79 -14.50 1.70
N LEU A 43 26.22 -13.29 2.04
CA LEU A 43 26.02 -12.67 3.34
C LEU A 43 25.26 -11.36 3.14
N SER A 44 24.45 -10.96 4.13
CA SER A 44 23.70 -9.71 4.09
C SER A 44 23.79 -8.97 5.41
N ILE A 45 24.15 -7.69 5.34
CA ILE A 45 24.27 -6.83 6.53
C ILE A 45 22.87 -6.33 6.92
N LYS A 46 22.06 -5.90 5.96
CA LYS A 46 20.69 -5.42 6.22
C LYS A 46 19.75 -6.48 6.81
N ALA A 47 20.02 -7.77 6.56
CA ALA A 47 19.21 -8.86 7.09
C ALA A 47 19.38 -9.09 8.61
N MET A 48 20.23 -8.30 9.27
CA MET A 48 20.43 -8.32 10.73
C MET A 48 19.31 -7.61 11.50
N ASP A 49 18.81 -6.48 11.00
CA ASP A 49 17.95 -5.56 11.77
C ASP A 49 16.45 -5.84 11.67
N GLY A 50 16.05 -6.97 11.09
CA GLY A 50 14.67 -7.24 10.72
C GLY A 50 14.31 -6.62 9.37
N ASP A 51 13.11 -6.91 8.89
CA ASP A 51 12.64 -6.46 7.59
C ASP A 51 11.47 -5.48 7.83
N PRO A 52 11.71 -4.15 7.80
CA PRO A 52 10.69 -3.15 8.12
C PRO A 52 9.43 -3.29 7.27
N PHE A 53 9.57 -3.77 6.03
CA PHE A 53 8.44 -4.03 5.15
C PHE A 53 7.65 -5.25 5.60
N GLN A 54 8.31 -6.36 5.96
CA GLN A 54 7.61 -7.54 6.49
C GLN A 54 6.94 -7.25 7.82
N ASP A 55 7.59 -6.47 8.67
CA ASP A 55 7.07 -6.08 9.98
C ASP A 55 5.81 -5.20 9.82
N ALA A 56 5.85 -4.20 8.94
CA ALA A 56 4.69 -3.36 8.63
C ALA A 56 3.55 -4.13 7.95
N VAL A 57 3.86 -5.10 7.07
CA VAL A 57 2.86 -5.80 6.26
C VAL A 57 2.29 -7.04 6.94
N GLY A 58 2.95 -7.58 7.97
CA GLY A 58 2.57 -8.84 8.63
C GLY A 58 1.12 -8.90 9.14
N GLY A 59 0.51 -7.76 9.46
CA GLY A 59 -0.89 -7.63 9.86
C GLY A 59 -1.84 -7.03 8.81
N VAL A 60 -1.30 -6.51 7.70
CA VAL A 60 -2.07 -5.70 6.75
C VAL A 60 -2.63 -6.57 5.62
N LYS A 61 -3.93 -6.46 5.39
CA LYS A 61 -4.62 -7.15 4.27
C LYS A 61 -5.08 -6.15 3.23
N ARG A 62 -5.22 -6.62 1.99
CA ARG A 62 -5.88 -5.86 0.93
C ARG A 62 -7.28 -5.42 1.37
N GLY A 63 -7.63 -4.16 1.12
CA GLY A 63 -8.90 -3.55 1.51
C GLY A 63 -8.87 -2.85 2.87
N THR A 64 -7.84 -3.10 3.69
CA THR A 64 -7.66 -2.40 4.98
C THR A 64 -7.33 -0.93 4.74
N ILE A 65 -7.81 -0.06 5.62
CA ILE A 65 -7.44 1.36 5.66
C ILE A 65 -6.25 1.50 6.58
N VAL A 66 -5.21 2.18 6.12
CA VAL A 66 -3.98 2.45 6.86
C VAL A 66 -3.67 3.93 6.81
N THR A 67 -3.14 4.47 7.91
CA THR A 67 -2.67 5.86 7.98
C THR A 67 -1.21 5.91 7.61
N VAL A 68 -0.86 6.73 6.61
CA VAL A 68 0.51 6.87 6.09
C VAL A 68 0.96 8.32 6.15
N GLU A 69 2.26 8.55 6.25
CA GLU A 69 2.85 9.89 6.28
C GLU A 69 3.47 10.24 4.93
N VAL A 70 3.18 11.43 4.41
CA VAL A 70 3.76 11.89 3.13
C VAL A 70 5.22 12.26 3.32
N THR A 71 6.13 11.56 2.64
CA THR A 71 7.57 11.83 2.72
C THR A 71 8.05 12.73 1.59
N LYS A 72 7.42 12.65 0.41
CA LYS A 72 7.80 13.43 -0.76
C LYS A 72 6.62 13.64 -1.71
N ILE A 73 6.60 14.79 -2.37
CA ILE A 73 5.61 15.13 -3.39
C ILE A 73 6.31 15.17 -4.75
N GLU A 74 5.71 14.54 -5.75
CA GLU A 74 6.20 14.52 -7.13
C GLU A 74 5.04 14.79 -8.11
N ASP A 75 5.34 15.18 -9.35
CA ASP A 75 4.30 15.49 -10.35
C ASP A 75 3.37 14.29 -10.65
N GLY A 76 3.91 13.08 -10.51
CA GLY A 76 3.20 11.82 -10.77
C GLY A 76 2.38 11.30 -9.58
N GLY A 77 2.49 11.89 -8.39
CA GLY A 77 1.91 11.35 -7.16
C GLY A 77 2.67 11.75 -5.90
N ILE A 78 2.47 11.01 -4.82
CA ILE A 78 3.14 11.26 -3.53
C ILE A 78 3.83 9.99 -3.04
N GLU A 79 5.02 10.15 -2.50
CA GLU A 79 5.71 9.12 -1.74
C GLU A 79 5.25 9.19 -0.28
N VAL A 80 4.97 8.03 0.29
CA VAL A 80 4.42 7.90 1.64
C VAL A 80 5.17 6.82 2.40
N ASP A 81 5.25 6.96 3.71
CA ASP A 81 5.77 5.96 4.64
C ASP A 81 4.64 5.36 5.48
N TYR A 82 4.66 4.04 5.62
CA TYR A 82 3.80 3.30 6.52
C TYR A 82 4.64 2.41 7.42
N GLU A 83 4.87 2.83 8.67
CA GLU A 83 5.66 2.06 9.65
C GLU A 83 7.04 1.64 9.11
N GLY A 84 7.70 2.49 8.33
CA GLY A 84 9.00 2.20 7.68
C GLY A 84 8.91 1.50 6.32
N ALA A 85 7.69 1.18 5.85
CA ALA A 85 7.45 0.69 4.51
C ALA A 85 7.11 1.84 3.54
N LYS A 86 8.10 2.21 2.71
CA LYS A 86 7.91 3.24 1.67
C LYS A 86 6.99 2.76 0.54
N SER A 87 6.06 3.62 0.14
CA SER A 87 5.09 3.38 -0.91
C SER A 87 4.89 4.65 -1.76
N PHE A 88 4.26 4.49 -2.92
CA PHE A 88 3.94 5.58 -3.82
C PHE A 88 2.47 5.54 -4.21
N ILE A 89 1.74 6.62 -3.91
CA ILE A 89 0.35 6.82 -4.33
C ILE A 89 0.37 7.63 -5.62
N ARG A 90 -0.13 7.04 -6.70
CA ARG A 90 -0.21 7.71 -8.00
C ARG A 90 -1.23 8.84 -7.96
N ARG A 91 -1.03 9.83 -8.82
CA ARG A 91 -1.98 10.95 -9.03
C ARG A 91 -3.43 10.48 -9.23
N SER A 92 -3.64 9.41 -10.00
CA SER A 92 -4.97 8.81 -10.26
C SER A 92 -5.66 8.22 -9.03
N ASP A 93 -4.90 7.97 -7.97
CA ASP A 93 -5.34 7.31 -6.74
C ASP A 93 -5.48 8.28 -5.55
N LEU A 94 -5.16 9.57 -5.76
CA LEU A 94 -5.25 10.61 -4.74
C LEU A 94 -6.68 11.03 -4.40
N SER A 95 -7.61 10.94 -5.35
CA SER A 95 -9.03 11.27 -5.13
C SER A 95 -9.89 10.67 -6.24
N ARG A 96 -11.18 10.47 -5.96
CA ARG A 96 -12.18 10.17 -6.97
C ARG A 96 -12.34 11.31 -7.97
N ASP A 97 -12.32 12.55 -7.51
CA ASP A 97 -12.53 13.72 -8.35
C ASP A 97 -11.24 14.12 -9.07
N ARG A 98 -11.32 14.18 -10.41
CA ARG A 98 -10.15 14.48 -11.25
C ARG A 98 -9.53 15.85 -10.96
N ALA A 99 -10.34 16.81 -10.53
CA ALA A 99 -9.87 18.13 -10.14
C ALA A 99 -9.03 18.11 -8.83
N GLU A 100 -9.28 17.14 -7.97
CA GLU A 100 -8.62 16.97 -6.67
C GLU A 100 -7.45 15.98 -6.71
N GLN A 101 -7.17 15.38 -7.86
CA GLN A 101 -6.00 14.55 -8.11
C GLN A 101 -4.72 15.40 -8.29
N ARG A 102 -4.44 16.32 -7.38
CA ARG A 102 -3.23 17.17 -7.41
C ARG A 102 -2.31 16.77 -6.26
N PRO A 103 -1.07 16.30 -6.54
CA PRO A 103 -0.11 15.98 -5.49
C PRO A 103 0.20 17.18 -4.58
N GLU A 104 0.24 18.38 -5.15
CA GLU A 104 0.48 19.67 -4.49
C GLU A 104 -0.51 20.01 -3.36
N ARG A 105 -1.66 19.31 -3.29
CA ARG A 105 -2.64 19.49 -2.21
C ARG A 105 -2.13 18.96 -0.87
N PHE A 106 -1.20 18.00 -0.91
CA PHE A 106 -0.64 17.37 0.27
C PHE A 106 0.69 18.06 0.63
N GLY A 107 0.99 18.15 1.91
CA GLY A 107 2.27 18.58 2.45
C GLY A 107 3.15 17.39 2.85
N VAL A 108 4.47 17.60 2.85
CA VAL A 108 5.40 16.64 3.46
C VAL A 108 5.16 16.63 4.97
N GLY A 109 5.01 15.45 5.56
CA GLY A 109 4.63 15.23 6.95
C GLY A 109 3.12 15.05 7.17
N ASP A 110 2.30 15.20 6.14
CA ASP A 110 0.85 15.00 6.28
C ASP A 110 0.53 13.53 6.53
N LYS A 111 -0.37 13.28 7.48
CA LYS A 111 -0.92 11.95 7.75
C LYS A 111 -2.22 11.77 6.98
N ILE A 112 -2.25 10.78 6.10
CA ILE A 112 -3.39 10.50 5.23
C ILE A 112 -3.84 9.05 5.38
N ASP A 113 -5.16 8.82 5.39
CA ASP A 113 -5.71 7.48 5.39
C ASP A 113 -5.92 7.00 3.96
N ALA A 114 -5.25 5.90 3.63
CA ALA A 114 -5.32 5.28 2.32
C ALA A 114 -5.75 3.81 2.45
N ARG A 115 -6.51 3.33 1.45
CA ARG A 115 -6.88 1.92 1.38
C ARG A 115 -5.80 1.12 0.66
N VAL A 116 -5.44 -0.03 1.22
CA VAL A 116 -4.49 -0.97 0.61
C VAL A 116 -5.12 -1.66 -0.59
N THR A 117 -4.62 -1.36 -1.79
CA THR A 117 -5.10 -1.94 -3.05
C THR A 117 -4.33 -3.20 -3.44
N ASN A 118 -3.04 -3.27 -3.13
CA ASN A 118 -2.19 -4.43 -3.41
C ASN A 118 -1.01 -4.48 -2.43
N ILE A 119 -0.40 -5.64 -2.28
CA ILE A 119 0.82 -5.84 -1.50
C ILE A 119 1.81 -6.56 -2.43
N ASP A 120 2.91 -5.90 -2.79
CA ASP A 120 3.95 -6.50 -3.62
C ASP A 120 5.18 -6.81 -2.78
N ALA A 121 5.30 -8.07 -2.37
CA ALA A 121 6.44 -8.56 -1.60
C ALA A 121 7.75 -8.60 -2.40
N LYS A 122 7.70 -8.64 -3.75
CA LYS A 122 8.91 -8.66 -4.58
C LYS A 122 9.54 -7.27 -4.66
N THR A 123 8.71 -6.26 -4.91
CA THR A 123 9.17 -4.87 -5.01
C THR A 123 9.18 -4.14 -3.66
N ARG A 124 8.71 -4.80 -2.59
CA ARG A 124 8.63 -4.29 -1.22
C ARG A 124 7.84 -2.98 -1.15
N ARG A 125 6.70 -2.96 -1.85
CA ARG A 125 5.83 -1.78 -1.97
C ARG A 125 4.38 -2.16 -1.66
N LEU A 126 3.71 -1.27 -0.94
CA LEU A 126 2.27 -1.28 -0.79
C LEU A 126 1.64 -0.52 -1.94
N GLY A 127 0.56 -1.04 -2.52
CA GLY A 127 -0.35 -0.28 -3.35
C GLY A 127 -1.36 0.42 -2.44
N LEU A 128 -1.39 1.74 -2.48
CA LEU A 128 -2.25 2.56 -1.63
C LEU A 128 -3.10 3.50 -2.49
N SER A 129 -4.35 3.72 -2.10
CA SER A 129 -5.29 4.59 -2.83
C SER A 129 -6.27 5.26 -1.88
N ILE A 130 -6.32 6.59 -1.94
CA ILE A 130 -7.31 7.42 -1.22
C ILE A 130 -8.66 7.30 -1.93
N LYS A 131 -8.66 7.29 -3.26
CA LYS A 131 -9.87 7.05 -4.07
C LYS A 131 -10.58 5.75 -3.69
N ALA A 132 -9.82 4.67 -3.50
CA ALA A 132 -10.39 3.38 -3.13
C ALA A 132 -11.01 3.39 -1.72
N ARG A 133 -10.52 4.25 -0.82
CA ARG A 133 -11.13 4.51 0.49
C ARG A 133 -12.47 5.23 0.31
N GLU A 134 -12.50 6.36 -0.41
CA GLU A 134 -13.71 7.17 -0.64
C GLU A 134 -14.86 6.34 -1.24
N ILE A 135 -14.58 5.54 -2.29
CA ILE A 135 -15.59 4.70 -2.96
C ILE A 135 -16.21 3.69 -2.00
N ALA A 136 -15.44 3.20 -1.06
CA ALA A 136 -15.91 2.17 -0.17
C ALA A 136 -16.69 2.72 1.02
N GLU A 137 -16.29 3.87 1.56
CA GLU A 137 -17.10 4.59 2.55
C GLU A 137 -18.47 4.91 1.94
N GLU A 138 -18.52 5.37 0.68
CA GLU A 138 -19.78 5.63 -0.04
C GLU A 138 -20.57 4.35 -0.28
N LYS A 139 -19.93 3.25 -0.68
CA LYS A 139 -20.60 1.95 -0.87
C LYS A 139 -21.22 1.43 0.44
N GLU A 140 -20.47 1.48 1.53
CA GLU A 140 -20.94 1.06 2.86
C GLU A 140 -22.10 1.94 3.33
N ALA A 141 -22.03 3.26 3.10
CA ALA A 141 -23.13 4.18 3.39
C ALA A 141 -24.38 3.88 2.53
N VAL A 142 -24.22 3.59 1.23
CA VAL A 142 -25.34 3.23 0.35
C VAL A 142 -25.96 1.89 0.77
N GLU A 143 -25.17 0.91 1.19
CA GLU A 143 -25.71 -0.37 1.69
C GLU A 143 -26.46 -0.19 3.02
N GLN A 144 -25.95 0.67 3.91
CA GLN A 144 -26.56 0.93 5.22
C GLN A 144 -27.82 1.83 5.15
N PHE A 145 -27.84 2.83 4.26
CA PHE A 145 -28.98 3.74 4.09
C PHE A 145 -29.96 3.31 2.99
N GLY A 146 -29.51 2.53 2.01
CA GLY A 146 -30.37 1.98 0.95
C GLY A 146 -31.27 0.83 1.40
N SER A 147 -31.06 0.32 2.62
CA SER A 147 -31.78 -0.84 3.15
C SER A 147 -32.79 -0.51 4.26
N SER A 148 -33.17 0.76 4.50
CA SER A 148 -33.98 1.08 5.69
C SER A 148 -35.09 2.14 5.60
N ASP A 149 -35.70 2.49 4.45
CA ASP A 149 -37.02 3.19 4.56
C ASP A 149 -38.00 3.23 3.37
N SER A 150 -37.94 2.34 2.39
CA SER A 150 -38.98 2.30 1.33
C SER A 150 -39.60 0.91 1.24
N GLY A 151 -40.58 0.67 2.13
CA GLY A 151 -41.44 -0.51 2.18
C GLY A 151 -42.38 -0.69 0.99
N ALA A 152 -41.91 -0.47 -0.23
CA ALA A 152 -42.49 -0.99 -1.45
C ALA A 152 -41.38 -0.94 -2.51
N SER A 153 -40.93 -2.09 -3.00
CA SER A 153 -40.13 -2.05 -4.21
C SER A 153 -41.02 -1.51 -5.34
N LEU A 154 -40.42 -0.81 -6.30
CA LEU A 154 -41.14 -0.33 -7.49
C LEU A 154 -41.87 -1.49 -8.22
N GLY A 155 -41.42 -2.74 -8.01
CA GLY A 155 -42.06 -3.96 -8.50
C GLY A 155 -43.35 -4.33 -7.76
N ASP A 156 -43.47 -4.05 -6.46
CA ASP A 156 -44.67 -4.36 -5.67
C ASP A 156 -45.85 -3.46 -6.05
N ILE A 157 -45.58 -2.18 -6.31
CA ILE A 157 -46.61 -1.21 -6.74
C ILE A 157 -47.04 -1.49 -8.19
N LEU A 158 -46.11 -1.87 -9.07
CA LEU A 158 -46.43 -2.20 -10.46
C LEU A 158 -47.21 -3.53 -10.57
N GLY A 159 -46.84 -4.54 -9.77
CA GLY A 159 -47.53 -5.83 -9.73
C GLY A 159 -48.96 -5.74 -9.19
N ALA A 160 -49.21 -4.89 -8.18
CA ALA A 160 -50.54 -4.70 -7.62
C ALA A 160 -51.53 -4.00 -8.58
N ALA A 161 -51.03 -3.22 -9.55
CA ALA A 161 -51.84 -2.60 -10.58
C ALA A 161 -52.16 -3.55 -11.74
N LEU A 162 -51.22 -4.43 -12.12
CA LEU A 162 -51.41 -5.39 -13.22
C LEU A 162 -52.35 -6.55 -12.89
N ASN A 163 -52.40 -7.00 -11.63
CA ASN A 163 -53.29 -8.10 -11.22
C ASN A 163 -54.75 -7.69 -10.98
N LYS A 164 -55.12 -6.41 -11.16
CA LYS A 164 -56.48 -5.93 -10.92
C LYS A 164 -57.38 -5.92 -12.16
N ASP A 165 -56.81 -6.20 -13.33
CA ASP A 165 -57.51 -6.17 -14.62
C ASP A 165 -57.89 -7.57 -15.15
N ASP A 166 -57.55 -8.66 -14.44
CA ASP A 166 -57.84 -10.05 -14.86
C ASP A 166 -59.07 -10.70 -14.16
N ASP A 167 -59.74 -10.00 -13.23
CA ASP A 167 -60.94 -10.48 -12.53
C ASP A 167 -62.19 -9.61 -12.84
N ALA A 168 -62.54 -9.44 -14.13
CA ALA A 168 -63.79 -8.82 -14.57
C ALA A 168 -64.47 -9.59 -15.72
#